data_AF-S6SVQ4-F1
#
_entry.id   AF-S6SVQ4-F1
#
_cell.length_a   1.000
_cell.length_b   1.000
_cell.length_c   1.000
_cell.angle_alpha   90.00
_cell.angle_beta   90.00
_cell.angle_gamma   90.00
#
_symmetry.space_group_name_H-M   'P 1'
#
loop_
_entity.id
_entity.type
_entity.pdbx_description
1 polymer ?
#
loop_
_entity_poly.entity_id
_entity_poly.type
_entity_poly.pdbx_seq_one_letter_code
_entity_poly.pdbx_strand_id
1 'polypeptide(L)'
;MTRSPFRRLVFGTLRRLLYLWVRSETINQSSFTLNLDRSRPVFYALQSPSISDLAVIDTECRKAGLPRPVLSVAVGNLIEPSAYFYLTPAPDWLGRQDK
;
A
#
# COMPACT_ATOMS: atom_id res chain seq x y z
N MET A 1 6.85 40.31 3.90
CA MET A 1 6.71 39.32 4.99
C MET A 1 5.25 39.29 5.44
N THR A 2 4.44 38.36 4.94
CA THR A 2 3.09 38.08 5.46
C THR A 2 2.91 36.56 5.50
N ARG A 3 3.63 35.92 6.43
CA ARG A 3 3.47 34.48 6.70
C ARG A 3 2.25 34.29 7.59
N SER A 4 1.08 34.31 6.96
CA SER A 4 -0.19 34.09 7.66
C SER A 4 -0.23 32.67 8.25
N PRO A 5 -0.43 32.51 9.58
CA PRO A 5 -0.53 31.22 10.26
C PRO A 5 -1.76 30.40 9.82
N PHE A 6 -2.68 31.04 9.11
CA PHE A 6 -3.96 30.48 8.67
C PHE A 6 -3.78 29.33 7.67
N ARG A 7 -2.72 29.37 6.85
CA ARG A 7 -2.45 28.35 5.82
C ARG A 7 -2.19 26.96 6.41
N ARG A 8 -1.57 26.88 7.59
CA ARG A 8 -1.30 25.60 8.27
C ARG A 8 -2.56 24.96 8.80
N LEU A 9 -3.49 25.77 9.31
CA LEU A 9 -4.74 25.29 9.88
C LEU A 9 -5.67 24.75 8.79
N VAL A 10 -5.78 25.48 7.67
CA VAL A 10 -6.55 25.07 6.48
C VAL A 10 -6.00 23.79 5.86
N PHE A 11 -4.66 23.64 5.79
CA PHE A 11 -4.06 22.42 5.24
C PHE A 11 -4.32 21.19 6.13
N GLY A 12 -4.30 21.36 7.46
CA GLY A 12 -4.58 20.28 8.40
C GLY A 12 -6.03 19.80 8.37
N THR A 13 -6.99 20.72 8.27
CA THR A 13 -8.41 20.38 8.18
C THR A 13 -8.77 19.81 6.82
N LEU A 14 -8.21 20.34 5.73
CA LEU A 14 -8.39 19.81 4.38
C LEU A 14 -7.85 18.38 4.27
N ARG A 15 -6.66 18.10 4.83
CA ARG A 15 -6.10 16.74 4.89
C ARG A 15 -7.02 15.77 5.63
N ARG A 16 -7.63 16.20 6.74
CA ARG A 16 -8.51 15.35 7.56
C ARG A 16 -9.87 15.09 6.89
N LEU A 17 -10.38 16.08 6.15
CA LEU A 17 -11.57 15.94 5.30
C LEU A 17 -11.32 15.01 4.10
N LEU A 18 -10.14 15.08 3.48
CA LEU A 18 -9.75 14.16 2.41
C LEU A 18 -9.69 12.70 2.88
N TYR A 19 -9.21 12.42 4.09
CA TYR A 19 -9.22 11.05 4.65
C TYR A 19 -10.61 10.52 4.99
N LEU A 20 -11.61 11.38 5.19
CA LEU A 20 -13.02 10.97 5.37
C LEU A 20 -13.72 10.66 4.04
N TRP A 21 -13.20 11.19 2.93
CA TRP A 21 -13.80 11.08 1.59
C TRP A 21 -13.02 10.17 0.62
N VAL A 22 -11.77 9.82 0.93
CA VAL A 22 -11.03 8.70 0.31
C VAL A 22 -11.56 7.39 0.89
N ARG A 23 -12.84 7.14 0.64
CA ARG A 23 -13.38 5.80 0.60
C ARG A 23 -12.82 5.21 -0.68
N SER A 24 -11.67 4.54 -0.58
CA SER A 24 -11.04 3.89 -1.72
C SER A 24 -12.04 2.90 -2.33
N GLU A 25 -12.60 3.26 -3.49
CA GLU A 25 -13.34 2.32 -4.32
C GLU A 25 -12.35 1.27 -4.81
N THR A 26 -12.53 0.05 -4.32
CA THR A 26 -11.80 -1.13 -4.77
C THR A 26 -12.25 -1.49 -6.18
N ILE A 27 -11.68 -0.83 -7.19
CA ILE A 27 -11.70 -1.31 -8.58
C ILE A 27 -10.66 -2.43 -8.69
N ASN A 28 -11.01 -3.65 -8.27
CA ASN A 28 -10.34 -4.86 -8.76
C ASN A 28 -11.14 -6.13 -8.45
N GLN A 29 -12.39 -6.17 -8.94
CA GLN A 29 -13.22 -7.37 -8.86
C GLN A 29 -12.80 -8.50 -9.82
N SER A 30 -11.75 -8.36 -10.63
CA SER A 30 -11.67 -9.21 -11.84
C SER A 30 -10.31 -9.79 -12.19
N SER A 31 -9.22 -9.46 -11.49
CA SER A 31 -7.89 -10.00 -11.80
C SER A 31 -7.45 -11.17 -10.90
N PHE A 32 -8.16 -11.44 -9.80
CA PHE A 32 -7.81 -12.52 -8.86
C PHE A 32 -8.26 -13.93 -9.30
N THR A 33 -8.91 -14.07 -10.47
CA THR A 33 -9.09 -15.32 -11.22
C THR A 33 -7.85 -15.71 -12.03
N LEU A 34 -6.69 -15.10 -11.76
CA LEU A 34 -5.44 -15.55 -12.32
C LEU A 34 -5.11 -16.93 -11.73
N ASN A 35 -4.89 -17.92 -12.60
CA ASN A 35 -4.43 -19.27 -12.28
C ASN A 35 -2.98 -19.19 -11.73
N LEU A 36 -2.83 -18.55 -10.59
CA LEU A 36 -1.55 -18.30 -9.97
C LEU A 36 -1.10 -19.59 -9.30
N ASP A 37 -0.02 -20.15 -9.82
CA ASP A 37 0.61 -21.35 -9.29
C ASP A 37 1.15 -21.08 -7.88
N ARG A 38 0.41 -21.52 -6.87
CA ARG A 38 0.73 -21.34 -5.44
C ARG A 38 1.95 -22.15 -4.99
N SER A 39 2.50 -23.01 -5.85
CA SER A 39 3.75 -23.73 -5.57
C SER A 39 4.99 -22.84 -5.69
N ARG A 40 4.85 -21.66 -6.31
CA ARG A 40 5.93 -20.69 -6.50
C ARG A 40 5.81 -19.53 -5.51
N PRO A 41 6.93 -18.90 -5.12
CA PRO A 41 6.89 -17.71 -4.28
C PRO A 41 6.15 -16.57 -5.00
N VAL A 42 5.16 -16.01 -4.33
CA VAL A 42 4.34 -14.90 -4.83
C VAL A 42 4.73 -13.62 -4.10
N PHE A 43 4.99 -12.56 -4.86
CA PHE A 43 5.28 -11.23 -4.32
C PHE A 43 4.26 -10.20 -4.81
N TYR A 44 3.92 -9.26 -3.93
CA TYR A 44 2.96 -8.19 -4.20
C TYR A 44 3.68 -6.84 -4.32
N ALA A 45 3.55 -6.20 -5.48
CA ALA A 45 4.10 -4.87 -5.73
C ALA A 45 3.04 -3.80 -5.43
N LEU A 46 3.30 -2.96 -4.44
CA LEU A 46 2.46 -1.81 -4.11
C LEU A 46 3.02 -0.56 -4.79
N GLN A 47 2.16 0.27 -5.38
CA GLN A 47 2.60 1.49 -6.04
C GLN A 47 3.23 2.47 -5.07
N SER A 48 2.59 2.68 -3.92
CA SER A 48 3.00 3.66 -2.91
C SER A 48 3.16 3.02 -1.53
N PRO A 49 4.09 3.51 -0.70
CA PRO A 49 4.22 3.12 0.70
C PRO A 49 3.01 3.61 1.50
N SER A 50 2.01 2.74 1.60
CA SER A 50 0.72 2.99 2.21
C SER A 50 0.29 1.82 3.08
N ILE A 51 0.06 2.09 4.36
CA ILE A 51 -0.41 1.07 5.31
C ILE A 51 -1.84 0.64 4.98
N SER A 52 -2.69 1.55 4.49
CA SER A 52 -4.06 1.21 4.08
C SER A 52 -4.06 0.23 2.92
N ASP A 53 -3.20 0.47 1.93
CA ASP A 53 -3.14 -0.35 0.72
C ASP A 53 -2.63 -1.75 1.08
N LEU A 54 -1.64 -1.84 1.97
CA LEU A 54 -1.14 -3.12 2.48
C LEU A 54 -2.23 -3.89 3.25
N ALA A 55 -3.02 -3.21 4.08
CA ALA A 55 -4.11 -3.83 4.84
C ALA A 55 -5.24 -4.34 3.94
N VAL A 56 -5.58 -3.57 2.89
CA VAL A 56 -6.56 -3.99 1.88
C VAL A 56 -6.04 -5.22 1.14
N ILE A 57 -4.78 -5.21 0.67
CA ILE A 57 -4.20 -6.36 -0.04
C ILE A 57 -4.14 -7.60 0.85
N ASP A 58 -3.74 -7.50 2.13
CA ASP A 58 -3.73 -8.66 3.03
C ASP A 58 -5.14 -9.25 3.21
N THR A 59 -6.14 -8.39 3.35
CA THR A 59 -7.55 -8.80 3.50
C THR A 59 -8.06 -9.50 2.23
N GLU A 60 -7.77 -8.94 1.06
CA GLU A 60 -8.19 -9.53 -0.21
C GLU A 60 -7.45 -10.83 -0.53
N CYS A 61 -6.14 -10.92 -0.21
CA CYS A 61 -5.37 -12.16 -0.34
C CYS A 61 -5.93 -13.25 0.57
N ARG A 62 -6.31 -12.91 1.81
CA ARG A 62 -6.94 -13.85 2.74
C ARG A 62 -8.27 -14.37 2.20
N LYS A 63 -9.13 -13.49 1.66
CA LYS A 63 -10.42 -13.89 1.06
C LYS A 63 -10.22 -14.75 -0.19
N ALA A 64 -9.21 -14.47 -1.00
CA ALA A 64 -8.89 -15.21 -2.22
C ALA A 64 -8.13 -16.53 -1.98
N GLY A 65 -7.76 -16.84 -0.72
CA GLY A 65 -6.97 -18.02 -0.39
C GLY A 65 -5.55 -17.98 -0.94
N LEU A 66 -4.99 -16.78 -1.09
CA LEU A 66 -3.62 -16.56 -1.54
C LEU A 66 -2.64 -16.41 -0.37
N PRO A 67 -1.33 -16.61 -0.61
CA PRO A 67 -0.29 -16.35 0.37
C PRO A 67 -0.37 -14.90 0.85
N ARG A 68 -0.31 -14.69 2.17
CA ARG A 68 -0.44 -13.35 2.75
C ARG A 68 0.82 -12.52 2.50
N PRO A 69 0.71 -11.24 2.10
CA PRO A 69 1.86 -10.37 1.81
C PRO A 69 2.76 -10.14 3.03
N VAL A 70 2.17 -10.10 4.23
CA VAL A 70 2.89 -9.81 5.48
C VAL A 70 3.60 -11.01 6.09
N LEU A 71 3.42 -12.20 5.52
CA LEU A 71 4.12 -13.41 5.97
C LEU A 71 5.45 -13.55 5.25
N SER A 72 6.38 -14.24 5.93
CA SER A 72 7.66 -14.62 5.35
C SER A 72 7.48 -15.54 4.16
N VAL A 73 8.28 -15.33 3.11
CA VAL A 73 8.27 -16.14 1.90
C VAL A 73 9.67 -16.71 1.65
N ALA A 74 9.73 -18.00 1.35
CA ALA A 74 10.98 -18.65 0.98
C ALA A 74 11.23 -18.47 -0.53
N VAL A 75 12.39 -17.93 -0.88
CA VAL A 75 12.88 -17.79 -2.25
C VAL A 75 14.16 -18.59 -2.38
N GLY A 76 14.03 -19.84 -2.82
CA GLY A 76 15.15 -20.78 -2.83
C GLY A 76 15.70 -21.00 -1.42
N ASN A 77 16.95 -20.58 -1.18
CA ASN A 77 17.61 -20.67 0.13
C ASN A 77 17.44 -19.42 1.01
N LEU A 78 16.77 -18.37 0.52
CA LEU A 78 16.57 -17.13 1.25
C LEU A 78 15.16 -17.07 1.84
N ILE A 79 15.05 -16.60 3.08
CA ILE A 79 13.75 -16.34 3.73
C ILE A 79 13.58 -14.83 3.79
N GLU A 80 12.69 -14.31 2.96
CA GLU A 80 12.29 -12.91 3.02
C GLU A 80 11.23 -12.74 4.12
N PRO A 81 11.33 -11.74 5.01
CA PRO A 81 10.39 -11.54 6.11
C PRO A 81 9.00 -11.07 5.62
N SER A 82 8.94 -10.53 4.40
CA SER A 82 7.70 -10.01 3.80
C SER A 82 7.65 -10.28 2.30
N ALA A 83 6.49 -10.70 1.82
CA ALA A 83 6.23 -10.96 0.41
C ALA A 83 5.67 -9.72 -0.34
N TYR A 84 6.04 -8.51 0.09
CA TYR A 84 5.63 -7.27 -0.57
C TYR A 84 6.79 -6.28 -0.73
N PHE A 85 6.70 -5.41 -1.74
CA PHE A 85 7.63 -4.31 -1.94
C PHE A 85 6.90 -3.10 -2.55
N TYR A 86 7.51 -1.92 -2.39
CA TYR A 86 6.98 -0.67 -2.95
C TYR A 86 7.72 -0.28 -4.22
N LEU A 87 6.98 0.19 -5.22
CA LEU A 87 7.53 0.67 -6.49
C LEU A 87 8.02 2.11 -6.43
N THR A 88 7.54 2.88 -5.46
CA THR A 88 7.98 4.26 -5.21
C THR A 88 8.71 4.37 -3.88
N PRO A 89 9.69 5.28 -3.79
CA PRO A 89 10.39 5.53 -2.54
C PRO A 89 9.43 6.02 -1.46
N ALA A 90 9.80 5.74 -0.21
CA ALA A 90 9.15 6.35 0.95
C ALA A 90 9.10 7.87 0.76
N PRO A 91 7.92 8.51 0.87
CA PRO A 91 7.89 9.95 0.90
C PRO A 91 8.74 10.41 2.08
N ASP A 92 9.57 11.41 1.84
CA ASP A 92 10.32 12.06 2.92
C ASP A 92 9.33 12.69 3.92
N TRP A 93 9.78 13.12 5.10
CA TRP A 93 8.91 13.68 6.16
C TRP A 93 7.95 14.79 5.64
N LEU A 94 8.35 15.49 4.58
CA LEU A 94 7.57 16.53 3.90
C LEU A 94 6.59 16.03 2.82
N GLY A 95 6.45 14.71 2.64
CA GLY A 95 5.64 14.14 1.58
C GLY A 95 6.26 14.24 0.19
N ARG A 96 7.56 14.59 0.09
CA ARG A 96 8.24 14.64 -1.20
C ARG A 96 8.60 13.23 -1.64
N GLN A 97 8.21 12.92 -2.86
CA GLN A 97 8.74 11.77 -3.60
C GLN A 97 10.06 12.26 -4.18
N ASP A 98 11.17 11.77 -3.65
CA ASP A 98 12.49 12.04 -4.21
C ASP A 98 12.51 11.45 -5.62
N LYS A 99 12.77 12.30 -6.62
CA LYS A 99 12.60 12.02 -8.04
C LYS A 99 13.90 11.52 -8.66
#